data_AF-A0A0R2NP63-F1
#
_entry.id   AF-A0A0R2NP63-F1
#
_cell.length_a   1.000
_cell.length_b   1.000
_cell.length_c   1.000
_cell.angle_alpha   90.00
_cell.angle_beta   90.00
_cell.angle_gamma   90.00
#
_symmetry.space_group_name_H-M   'P 1'
#
loop_
_entity.id
_entity.type
_entity.pdbx_description
1 polymer ?
#
loop_
_entity_poly.entity_id
_entity_poly.type
_entity_poly.pdbx_seq_one_letter_code
_entity_poly.pdbx_strand_id
1 'polypeptide(L)' 'MNEQEELMDNLLNIDLEIIDNVRALQKENWVSETLRNQVEDLLKIRDEMVVTLMSHKGNDSSCDCDHDHK' A
#
# COMPACT_ATOMS: atom_id res chain seq x y z
N MET A 1 19.26 -5.19 2.07
CA MET A 1 17.84 -4.83 1.93
C MET A 1 17.75 -3.37 2.30
N ASN A 2 17.37 -2.53 1.34
CA ASN A 2 17.22 -1.10 1.55
C ASN A 2 15.91 -0.83 2.32
N GLU A 3 15.84 0.23 3.13
CA GLU A 3 14.62 0.62 3.85
C GLU A 3 13.44 0.84 2.87
N GLN A 4 13.72 1.35 1.67
CA GLN A 4 12.71 1.48 0.61
C GLN A 4 12.21 0.12 0.10
N GLU A 5 13.09 -0.89 -0.03
CA GLU A 5 12.69 -2.25 -0.44
C GLU A 5 11.81 -2.89 0.63
N GLU A 6 12.19 -2.75 1.90
CA GLU A 6 11.40 -3.27 3.03
C GLU A 6 10.02 -2.60 3.12
N LEU A 7 9.95 -1.28 2.90
CA LEU A 7 8.67 -0.56 2.84
C LEU A 7 7.80 -1.01 1.66
N MET A 8 8.39 -1.29 0.50
CA MET A 8 7.66 -1.82 -0.66
C MET A 8 7.15 -3.25 -0.41
N ASP A 9 7.96 -4.10 0.21
CA ASP A 9 7.55 -5.47 0.58
C ASP A 9 6.41 -5.45 1.60
N ASN A 10 6.50 -4.59 2.61
CA ASN A 10 5.45 -4.42 3.61
C ASN A 10 4.15 -3.85 2.99
N LEU A 11 4.26 -2.90 2.06
CA LEU A 11 3.11 -2.37 1.33
C LEU A 11 2.41 -3.46 0.51
N LEU A 12 3.18 -4.31 -0.18
CA LEU A 12 2.64 -5.44 -0.93
C LEU A 12 1.92 -6.44 -0.01
N ASN A 13 2.47 -6.71 1.17
CA ASN A 13 1.84 -7.60 2.15
C ASN A 13 0.47 -7.06 2.61
N ILE A 14 0.39 -5.77 2.91
CA ILE A 14 -0.88 -5.13 3.29
C ILE A 14 -1.88 -5.16 2.13
N ASP A 15 -1.44 -4.88 0.90
CA ASP A 15 -2.30 -4.93 -0.28
C ASP A 15 -2.89 -6.34 -0.50
N LEU A 16 -2.09 -7.38 -0.30
CA LEU A 16 -2.55 -8.77 -0.37
C LEU A 16 -3.55 -9.11 0.74
N GLU A 17 -3.31 -8.63 1.97
CA GLU A 17 -4.23 -8.83 3.09
C GLU A 17 -5.57 -8.11 2.88
N ILE A 18 -5.56 -6.88 2.34
CA ILE A 18 -6.77 -6.15 1.96
C ILE A 18 -7.56 -6.95 0.92
N ILE A 19 -6.87 -7.46 -0.13
CA ILE A 19 -7.51 -8.26 -1.18
C ILE A 19 -8.21 -9.49 -0.59
N ASP A 20 -7.57 -10.19 0.34
CA ASP A 20 -8.15 -11.39 0.94
C ASP A 20 -9.35 -11.07 1.85
N ASN A 21 -9.29 -9.98 2.63
CA ASN A 21 -10.42 -9.51 3.42
C ASN A 21 -11.60 -9.06 2.54
N VAL A 22 -11.33 -8.36 1.43
CA VAL A 22 -12.37 -7.96 0.45
C VAL A 22 -13.00 -9.19 -0.22
N ARG A 23 -12.20 -10.21 -0.57
CA ARG A 23 -12.72 -11.48 -1.09
C ARG A 23 -13.59 -12.22 -0.07
N ALA A 24 -13.22 -12.19 1.22
CA ALA A 24 -14.02 -12.75 2.29
C ALA A 24 -15.35 -11.98 2.44
N LEU A 25 -15.32 -10.65 2.44
CA LEU A 25 -16.52 -9.81 2.43
C LEU A 25 -17.43 -10.13 1.27
N GLN A 26 -16.88 -10.27 0.07
CA GLN A 26 -17.66 -10.61 -1.11
C GLN A 26 -18.39 -11.95 -0.93
N LYS A 27 -17.71 -12.97 -0.39
CA LYS A 27 -18.32 -14.29 -0.10
C LYS A 27 -19.43 -14.21 0.94
N GLU A 28 -19.31 -13.30 1.89
CA GLU A 28 -20.31 -13.05 2.95
C GLU A 28 -21.31 -11.96 2.57
N ASN A 29 -21.38 -11.56 1.29
CA ASN A 29 -22.29 -10.52 0.79
C ASN A 29 -22.19 -9.17 1.54
N TRP A 30 -20.97 -8.80 1.96
CA TRP A 30 -20.64 -7.53 2.63
C TRP A 30 -21.31 -7.30 3.99
N VAL A 31 -21.87 -8.34 4.60
CA VAL A 31 -22.66 -8.20 5.83
C VAL A 31 -21.77 -8.16 7.09
N SER A 32 -20.57 -8.72 7.02
CA SER A 32 -19.65 -8.77 8.16
C SER A 32 -19.02 -7.41 8.47
N GLU A 33 -19.50 -6.80 9.56
CA GLU A 33 -18.97 -5.54 10.09
C GLU A 33 -17.50 -5.68 10.50
N THR A 34 -17.11 -6.82 11.08
CA THR A 34 -15.73 -7.09 11.47
C THR A 34 -14.78 -7.00 10.28
N LEU A 35 -15.10 -7.69 9.18
CA LEU A 35 -14.27 -7.68 7.98
C LEU A 35 -14.24 -6.29 7.33
N ARG A 36 -15.34 -5.53 7.39
CA ARG A 36 -15.38 -4.15 6.89
C ARG A 36 -14.47 -3.24 7.68
N ASN A 37 -14.50 -3.33 9.01
CA ASN A 37 -13.64 -2.54 9.89
C ASN A 37 -12.17 -2.92 9.67
N GLN A 38 -11.86 -4.21 9.51
CA GLN A 38 -10.51 -4.68 9.18
C GLN A 38 -9.99 -4.10 7.86
N VAL A 39 -10.81 -4.10 6.80
CA VAL A 39 -10.44 -3.46 5.53
C VAL A 39 -10.19 -1.96 5.70
N GLU A 40 -11.02 -1.26 6.47
CA GLU A 40 -10.85 0.17 6.73
C GLU A 40 -9.53 0.46 7.47
N ASP A 41 -9.22 -0.34 8.50
CA ASP A 41 -7.99 -0.19 9.28
C ASP A 41 -6.75 -0.50 8.43
N LEU A 42 -6.79 -1.55 7.61
CA LEU A 42 -5.70 -1.87 6.68
C LEU A 42 -5.48 -0.77 5.64
N LEU A 43 -6.56 -0.15 5.12
CA LEU A 43 -6.46 0.98 4.20
C LEU A 43 -5.79 2.20 4.85
N LYS A 44 -6.07 2.49 6.12
CA LYS A 44 -5.39 3.57 6.86
C LYS A 44 -3.89 3.30 6.97
N ILE A 45 -3.51 2.08 7.34
CA ILE A 45 -2.09 1.70 7.46
C ILE A 45 -1.41 1.80 6.10
N ARG A 46 -2.06 1.31 5.03
CA ARG A 46 -1.57 1.43 3.65
C ARG A 46 -1.30 2.88 3.27
N ASP A 47 -2.23 3.79 3.57
CA ASP A 47 -2.08 5.21 3.25
C ASP A 47 -0.90 5.84 3.99
N GLU A 48 -0.72 5.52 5.28
CA GLU A 48 0.43 5.98 6.08
C GLU A 48 1.77 5.46 5.50
N MET A 49 1.81 4.20 5.06
CA MET A 49 3.00 3.63 4.43
C MET A 49 3.31 4.28 3.08
N VAL A 50 2.29 4.58 2.27
CA VAL A 50 2.48 5.30 0.99
C VAL A 50 3.01 6.71 1.25
N VAL A 51 2.49 7.44 2.24
CA VAL A 51 3.01 8.76 2.62
C VAL A 51 4.49 8.67 3.03
N THR A 52 4.85 7.66 3.80
CA THR A 52 6.23 7.41 4.24
C THR A 52 7.14 7.10 3.04
N LEU A 53 6.71 6.21 2.15
CA LEU A 53 7.45 5.86 0.94
C LEU A 53 7.63 7.06 0.00
N MET A 54 6.60 7.88 -0.17
CA MET A 54 6.65 9.11 -0.98
C MET A 54 7.59 10.16 -0.36
N SER A 55 7.65 10.23 0.97
CA SER A 55 8.58 11.11 1.69
C SER A 55 10.03 10.66 1.52
N HIS A 56 10.30 9.34 1.54
CA HIS A 56 11.61 8.79 1.20
C HIS A 56 12.01 9.05 -0.25
N LYS A 57 11.04 9.03 -1.18
CA LYS A 57 11.28 9.35 -2.59
C LYS A 57 11.57 10.84 -2.82
N GLY A 58 11.05 11.73 -1.97
CA GLY A 58 11.27 13.18 -2.04
C GLY A 58 12.70 13.64 -1.68
N ASN A 59 13.52 12.77 -1.10
CA ASN A 59 14.94 13.06 -0.83
C ASN A 59 15.88 12.69 -2.00
N ASP A 60 15.35 12.00 -3.02
CA ASP A 60 16.00 11.82 -4.30
C ASP A 60 15.47 12.88 -5.27
N SER A 61 16.03 14.10 -5.20
CA SER A 61 15.95 15.10 -6.28
C SER A 61 16.76 14.69 -7.51
N SER A 62 16.72 13.39 -7.84
CA SER A 62 17.40 12.73 -8.94
C SER A 62 16.40 11.79 -9.60
N CYS A 63 15.32 12.35 -10.15
CA CYS A 63 14.87 11.83 -11.44
C CYS A 63 15.90 12.39 -12.42
N ASP A 64 17.06 11.75 -12.48
CA ASP A 64 18.02 11.82 -13.60
C ASP A 64 17.39 11.08 -14.79
N CYS A 65 16.16 11.46 -15.10
CA CYS A 65 15.41 11.03 -16.24
C CYS A 65 15.90 11.87 -17.42
N ASP A 66 17.22 11.78 -17.66
CA ASP A 66 17.97 12.29 -18.79
C ASP A 66 17.74 11.37 -20.00
N HIS A 67 16.48 10.98 -20.22
CA HIS A 67 16.05 10.34 -21.45
C HIS A 67 15.23 11.36 -22.21
N ASP A 68 15.91 12.01 -23.16
CA ASP A 68 15.41 12.86 -24.22
C ASP A 68 13.92 12.59 -24.54
N HIS A 69 13.06 13.51 -24.08
CA HIS A 69 11.74 13.67 -24.69
C HIS A 69 11.91 14.40 -26.02
N LYS A 70 12.11 13.63 -27.08
CA LYS A 70 11.89 14.03 -28.48
C LYS A 70 10.88 13.10 -29.14
#